data_AF-A0A7S1UA49-F1
#
_entry.id   AF-A0A7S1UA49-F1
#
_cell.length_a   1.000
_cell.length_b   1.000
_cell.length_c   1.000
_cell.angle_alpha   90.00
_cell.angle_beta   90.00
_cell.angle_gamma   90.00
#
_symmetry.space_group_name_H-M   'P 1'
#
loop_
_entity.id
_entity.type
_entity.pdbx_description
1 polymer ?
#
loop_
_entity_poly.entity_id
_entity_poly.type
_entity_poly.pdbx_seq_one_letter_code
_entity_poly.pdbx_strand_id
1 'polypeptide(L)'
;CAECCDRAHRNVEDEITGQLIRNEECFDAAGGRLEYYRFGGECQECPDDPLAILVLFVSGVLIVAMGAYYLHKKRVNMGILSIGIDYFQVLAIFSATRVTWPASIDQLFTLFSVFNVNLNITAPECIFVIEYRTKWYIIQLTPIFIIAVFCAMHVAKLFHK
;
A
#
# COMPACT_ATOMS: atom_id res chain seq x y z
N CYS A 1 20.94 5.29 4.50
CA CYS A 1 19.67 4.51 4.65
C CYS A 1 18.37 5.25 4.34
N ALA A 2 18.20 6.54 4.67
CA ALA A 2 16.95 7.27 4.33
C ALA A 2 16.82 7.58 2.82
N GLU A 3 17.94 7.56 2.08
CA GLU A 3 17.99 7.96 0.67
C GLU A 3 17.60 6.84 -0.30
N CYS A 4 17.74 5.56 0.06
CA CYS A 4 17.47 4.43 -0.83
C CYS A 4 16.10 3.76 -0.65
N CYS A 5 15.17 4.39 0.07
CA CYS A 5 13.88 3.80 0.42
C CYS A 5 12.87 3.72 -0.74
N ASP A 6 13.20 4.29 -1.90
CA ASP A 6 12.43 4.15 -3.13
C ASP A 6 13.35 4.05 -4.35
N ARG A 7 12.81 3.50 -5.46
CA ARG A 7 13.56 3.35 -6.72
C ARG A 7 13.91 4.69 -7.40
N ALA A 8 13.36 5.81 -6.95
CA ALA A 8 13.54 7.11 -7.60
C ALA A 8 14.95 7.69 -7.30
N HIS A 9 15.51 7.41 -6.12
CA HIS A 9 16.81 7.93 -5.67
C HIS A 9 17.99 6.98 -5.93
N ARG A 10 17.82 6.03 -6.86
CA ARG A 10 18.87 5.06 -7.24
C ARG A 10 20.13 5.69 -7.82
N ASN A 11 20.01 6.93 -8.31
CA ASN A 11 21.11 7.72 -8.82
C ASN A 11 21.13 9.05 -8.07
N VAL A 12 22.32 9.54 -7.76
CA VAL A 12 22.57 10.87 -7.21
C VAL A 12 23.33 11.69 -8.25
N GLU A 13 23.12 13.00 -8.25
CA GLU A 13 23.90 13.90 -9.08
C GLU A 13 25.23 14.16 -8.39
N ASP A 14 26.33 13.92 -9.11
CA ASP A 14 27.68 14.24 -8.64
C ASP A 14 27.84 15.76 -8.56
N GLU A 15 28.18 16.28 -7.37
CA GLU A 15 28.33 17.72 -7.11
C GLU A 15 29.42 18.39 -7.97
N ILE A 16 30.42 17.63 -8.44
CA ILE A 16 31.57 18.14 -9.19
C ILE A 16 31.30 18.06 -10.69
N THR A 17 30.78 16.92 -11.16
CA THR A 17 30.62 16.66 -12.61
C THR A 17 29.22 16.97 -13.12
N GLY A 18 28.22 17.12 -12.23
CA GLY A 18 26.80 17.21 -12.59
C GLY A 18 26.26 15.94 -13.24
N GLN A 19 27.01 14.83 -13.19
CA GLN A 19 26.61 13.58 -13.81
C GLN A 19 25.79 12.75 -12.83
N LEU A 20 24.72 12.12 -13.33
CA LEU A 20 23.97 11.12 -12.56
C LEU A 20 24.83 9.86 -12.39
N ILE A 21 25.31 9.64 -11.17
CA ILE A 21 26.04 8.44 -10.77
C ILE A 21 25.14 7.53 -9.93
N ARG A 22 25.49 6.24 -9.86
CA ARG A 22 24.75 5.26 -9.07
C ARG A 22 24.92 5.59 -7.58
N ASN A 23 23.83 5.57 -6.81
CA ASN A 23 23.92 5.68 -5.36
C ASN A 23 24.42 4.34 -4.79
N GLU A 24 25.68 4.28 -4.36
CA GLU A 24 26.30 3.06 -3.82
C GLU A 24 25.62 2.55 -2.54
N GLU A 25 24.92 3.42 -1.78
CA GLU A 25 24.13 2.98 -0.61
C GLU A 25 22.96 2.07 -0.99
N CYS A 26 22.55 2.03 -2.26
CA CYS A 26 21.42 1.22 -2.73
C CYS A 26 21.84 -0.13 -3.32
N PHE A 27 23.12 -0.52 -3.23
CA PHE A 27 23.65 -1.74 -3.82
C PHE A 27 24.49 -2.51 -2.81
N ASP A 28 24.44 -3.84 -2.86
CA ASP A 28 25.33 -4.66 -2.04
C ASP A 28 26.79 -4.62 -2.55
N ALA A 29 27.71 -5.16 -1.75
CA ALA A 29 29.14 -5.22 -2.11
C ALA A 29 29.44 -6.09 -3.36
N ALA A 30 28.48 -6.90 -3.82
CA ALA A 30 28.57 -7.70 -5.04
C ALA A 30 27.93 -7.00 -6.27
N GLY A 31 27.41 -5.78 -6.10
CA GLY A 31 26.71 -5.02 -7.14
C GLY A 31 25.27 -5.48 -7.39
N GLY A 32 24.74 -6.38 -6.55
CA GLY A 32 23.34 -6.77 -6.49
C GLY A 32 22.48 -5.59 -6.05
N ARG A 33 21.31 -5.46 -6.69
CA ARG A 33 20.40 -4.35 -6.45
C ARG A 33 19.61 -4.62 -5.16
N LEU A 34 19.92 -3.89 -4.10
CA LEU A 34 19.10 -3.90 -2.88
C LEU A 34 18.01 -2.84 -3.06
N GLU A 35 16.87 -3.28 -3.58
CA GLU A 35 15.71 -2.39 -3.66
C GLU A 35 15.04 -2.35 -2.30
N TYR A 36 14.83 -1.16 -1.76
CA TYR A 36 14.07 -0.97 -0.55
C TYR A 36 12.75 -0.28 -0.86
N TYR A 37 11.75 -0.56 -0.03
CA TYR A 37 10.47 0.13 -0.01
C TYR A 37 10.14 0.54 1.42
N ARG A 38 9.24 1.52 1.57
CA ARG A 38 8.91 2.05 2.89
C ARG A 38 7.70 1.34 3.47
N PHE A 39 7.89 0.72 4.64
CA PHE A 39 6.83 0.04 5.39
C PHE A 39 6.97 0.35 6.89
N GLY A 40 5.86 0.71 7.56
CA GLY A 40 5.88 1.00 9.00
C GLY A 40 6.77 2.19 9.42
N GLY A 41 7.20 3.03 8.46
CA GLY A 41 8.13 4.12 8.71
C GLY A 41 9.62 3.74 8.61
N GLU A 42 9.91 2.46 8.37
CA GLU A 42 11.24 1.90 8.13
C GLU A 42 11.39 1.51 6.65
N CYS A 43 12.63 1.28 6.22
CA CYS A 43 12.93 0.86 4.86
C CYS A 43 13.27 -0.62 4.87
N GLN A 44 12.48 -1.40 4.15
CA GLN A 44 12.56 -2.86 4.09
C GLN A 44 12.96 -3.30 2.69
N GLU A 45 13.66 -4.43 2.60
CA GLU A 45 14.06 -5.01 1.32
C GLU A 45 12.84 -5.44 0.52
N CYS A 46 12.86 -5.17 -0.79
CA CYS A 46 11.83 -5.62 -1.70
C CYS A 46 11.79 -7.16 -1.70
N PRO A 47 10.59 -7.75 -1.71
CA PRO A 47 10.41 -9.19 -1.80
C PRO A 47 10.92 -9.73 -3.14
N ASP A 48 11.24 -11.03 -3.20
CA ASP A 48 11.75 -11.68 -4.43
C ASP A 48 10.79 -11.57 -5.62
N ASP A 49 9.48 -11.67 -5.36
CA ASP A 49 8.41 -11.51 -6.36
C ASP A 49 7.36 -10.49 -5.89
N PRO A 50 7.60 -9.18 -6.11
CA PRO A 50 6.66 -8.14 -5.70
C PRO A 50 5.38 -8.16 -6.55
N LEU A 51 5.45 -8.66 -7.78
CA LEU A 51 4.29 -8.74 -8.67
C LEU A 51 3.27 -9.76 -8.16
N ALA A 52 3.72 -10.91 -7.66
CA ALA A 52 2.85 -11.92 -7.05
C ALA A 52 2.08 -11.35 -5.85
N ILE A 53 2.73 -10.58 -4.98
CA ILE A 53 2.10 -9.94 -3.82
C ILE A 53 1.04 -8.93 -4.28
N LEU A 54 1.35 -8.10 -5.27
CA LEU A 54 0.40 -7.13 -5.82
C LEU A 54 -0.84 -7.83 -6.42
N VAL A 55 -0.64 -8.89 -7.22
CA VAL A 55 -1.73 -9.68 -7.83
C VAL A 55 -2.59 -10.36 -6.76
N LEU A 56 -1.97 -10.93 -5.73
CA LEU A 56 -2.68 -11.55 -4.60
C LEU A 56 -3.54 -10.52 -3.86
N PHE A 57 -2.99 -9.33 -3.61
CA PHE A 57 -3.73 -8.26 -2.93
C PHE A 57 -4.93 -7.78 -3.75
N VAL A 58 -4.73 -7.47 -5.04
CA VAL A 58 -5.81 -7.01 -5.94
C VAL A 58 -6.89 -8.07 -6.08
N SER A 59 -6.51 -9.34 -6.28
CA SER A 59 -7.47 -10.44 -6.35
C SER A 59 -8.22 -10.64 -5.03
N GLY A 60 -7.55 -10.51 -3.88
CA GLY A 60 -8.18 -10.55 -2.55
C GLY A 60 -9.23 -9.46 -2.38
N VAL A 61 -8.93 -8.22 -2.75
CA VAL A 61 -9.89 -7.09 -2.72
C VAL A 61 -11.11 -7.38 -3.59
N LEU A 62 -10.92 -7.90 -4.80
CA LEU A 62 -12.01 -8.28 -5.70
C LEU A 62 -12.89 -9.39 -5.12
N ILE A 63 -12.28 -10.41 -4.51
CA ILE A 63 -13.02 -11.51 -3.87
C ILE A 63 -13.86 -10.99 -2.70
N VAL A 64 -13.30 -10.13 -1.86
CA VAL A 64 -14.04 -9.52 -0.73
C VAL A 64 -15.18 -8.64 -1.24
N ALA A 65 -14.96 -7.84 -2.28
CA ALA A 65 -16.01 -7.02 -2.90
C ALA A 65 -17.15 -7.87 -3.48
N MET A 66 -16.83 -8.97 -4.18
CA MET A 66 -17.82 -9.93 -4.69
C MET A 66 -18.58 -10.61 -3.54
N GLY A 67 -17.88 -11.01 -2.48
CA GLY A 67 -18.49 -11.58 -1.28
C GLY A 67 -19.45 -10.61 -0.60
N ALA A 68 -19.05 -9.35 -0.43
CA ALA A 68 -19.90 -8.30 0.11
C ALA A 68 -21.15 -8.06 -0.75
N TYR A 69 -21.00 -8.02 -2.08
CA TYR A 69 -22.13 -7.91 -3.01
C TYR A 69 -23.09 -9.10 -2.90
N TYR A 70 -22.55 -10.32 -2.81
CA TYR A 70 -23.36 -11.54 -2.63
C TYR A 70 -24.13 -11.53 -1.31
N LEU A 71 -23.48 -11.17 -0.20
CA LEU A 71 -24.12 -11.05 1.13
C LEU A 71 -25.20 -9.97 1.13
N HIS A 72 -24.94 -8.83 0.47
CA HIS A 72 -25.93 -7.77 0.29
C HIS A 72 -27.17 -8.27 -0.45
N LYS A 73 -27.00 -9.04 -1.55
CA LYS A 73 -28.10 -9.65 -2.30
C LYS A 73 -28.92 -10.63 -1.44
N LYS A 74 -28.28 -11.31 -0.50
CA LYS A 74 -28.92 -12.22 0.47
C LYS A 74 -29.55 -11.51 1.67
N ARG A 75 -29.52 -10.17 1.72
CA ARG A 75 -30.04 -9.34 2.82
C ARG A 75 -29.46 -9.71 4.19
N VAL A 76 -28.20 -10.16 4.21
CA VAL A 76 -27.48 -10.37 5.47
C VAL A 76 -27.28 -9.01 6.14
N ASN A 77 -27.38 -8.95 7.48
CA ASN A 77 -27.10 -7.73 8.21
C ASN A 77 -25.61 -7.37 8.11
N MET A 78 -25.29 -6.42 7.25
CA MET A 78 -23.92 -5.94 7.02
C MET A 78 -23.33 -5.21 8.23
N GLY A 79 -24.16 -4.84 9.23
CA GLY A 79 -23.70 -4.14 10.43
C GLY A 79 -22.70 -4.95 11.26
N ILE A 80 -22.94 -6.25 11.46
CA ILE A 80 -22.02 -7.12 12.22
C ILE A 80 -20.67 -7.24 11.47
N LEU A 81 -20.73 -7.36 10.14
CA LEU A 81 -19.53 -7.44 9.31
C LEU A 81 -18.72 -6.14 9.36
N SER A 82 -19.38 -4.99 9.32
CA SER A 82 -18.74 -3.67 9.44
C SER A 82 -18.01 -3.53 10.77
N ILE A 83 -18.66 -3.86 11.89
CA ILE A 83 -18.04 -3.75 13.22
C ILE A 83 -16.76 -4.59 13.31
N GLY A 84 -16.78 -5.80 12.74
CA GLY A 84 -15.61 -6.67 12.70
C GLY A 84 -14.48 -6.09 11.85
N ILE A 85 -14.80 -5.54 10.68
CA ILE A 85 -13.82 -4.86 9.82
C ILE A 85 -13.24 -3.65 10.54
N ASP A 86 -14.07 -2.77 11.11
CA ASP A 86 -13.66 -1.58 11.84
C ASP A 86 -12.73 -1.92 13.02
N TYR A 87 -13.02 -3.02 13.73
CA TYR A 87 -12.16 -3.50 14.81
C TYR A 87 -10.76 -3.88 14.30
N PHE A 88 -10.65 -4.68 13.23
CA PHE A 88 -9.35 -5.07 12.66
C PHE A 88 -8.62 -3.88 12.05
N GLN A 89 -9.34 -2.92 11.47
CA GLN A 89 -8.77 -1.68 10.95
C GLN A 89 -8.10 -0.84 12.03
N VAL A 90 -8.73 -0.71 13.21
CA VAL A 90 -8.14 -0.02 14.36
C VAL A 90 -6.88 -0.75 14.84
N LEU A 91 -6.94 -2.08 14.98
CA LEU A 91 -5.78 -2.86 15.39
C LEU A 91 -4.62 -2.75 14.39
N ALA A 92 -4.93 -2.69 13.11
CA ALA A 92 -3.94 -2.56 12.06
C ALA A 92 -3.13 -1.26 12.10
N ILE A 93 -3.64 -0.18 12.69
CA ILE A 93 -2.89 1.08 12.83
C ILE A 93 -1.63 0.87 13.68
N PHE A 94 -1.66 -0.06 14.64
CA PHE A 94 -0.52 -0.34 15.50
C PHE A 94 0.69 -0.90 14.73
N SER A 95 0.50 -1.49 13.54
CA SER A 95 1.62 -1.94 12.69
C SER A 95 2.52 -0.80 12.23
N ALA A 96 2.00 0.43 12.17
CA ALA A 96 2.74 1.62 11.75
C ALA A 96 3.32 2.42 12.92
N THR A 97 3.10 1.97 14.17
CA THR A 97 3.59 2.66 15.37
C THR A 97 5.01 2.21 15.70
N ARG A 98 5.85 3.15 16.18
CA ARG A 98 7.24 2.87 16.61
C ARG A 98 7.30 2.25 18.00
N VAL A 99 6.52 1.20 18.22
CA VAL A 99 6.49 0.42 19.46
C VAL A 99 7.11 -0.93 19.19
N THR A 100 8.06 -1.34 20.03
CA THR A 100 8.75 -2.63 19.89
C THR A 100 7.88 -3.77 20.39
N TRP A 101 6.97 -4.25 19.53
CA TRP A 101 6.14 -5.41 19.82
C TRP A 101 6.92 -6.72 19.68
N PRO A 102 6.52 -7.80 20.39
CA PRO A 102 6.99 -9.14 20.07
C PRO A 102 6.66 -9.51 18.62
N ALA A 103 7.55 -10.26 17.96
CA ALA A 103 7.44 -10.58 16.53
C ALA A 103 6.07 -11.17 16.11
N SER A 104 5.46 -12.00 16.97
CA SER A 104 4.14 -12.58 16.70
C SER A 104 3.00 -11.56 16.64
N ILE A 105 3.07 -10.51 17.46
CA ILE A 105 2.06 -9.45 17.51
C ILE A 105 2.25 -8.50 16.32
N ASP A 106 3.49 -8.20 15.97
CA ASP A 106 3.81 -7.37 14.80
C ASP A 106 3.32 -8.00 13.48
N GLN A 107 3.52 -9.32 13.33
CA GLN A 107 2.97 -10.09 12.21
C GLN A 107 1.43 -10.05 12.19
N LEU A 108 0.78 -10.11 13.35
CA LEU A 108 -0.67 -10.03 13.45
C LEU A 108 -1.21 -8.66 13.04
N PHE A 109 -0.58 -7.56 13.49
CA PHE A 109 -0.97 -6.20 13.07
C PHE A 109 -0.70 -5.96 11.58
N THR A 110 0.39 -6.51 11.05
CA THR A 110 0.71 -6.49 9.62
C THR A 110 -0.37 -7.23 8.82
N LEU A 111 -0.81 -8.41 9.28
CA LEU A 111 -1.92 -9.14 8.66
C LEU A 111 -3.22 -8.32 8.68
N PHE A 112 -3.54 -7.69 9.81
CA PHE A 112 -4.75 -6.87 9.91
C PHE A 112 -4.69 -5.61 9.02
N SER A 113 -3.51 -5.14 8.63
CA SER A 113 -3.35 -3.98 7.75
C SER A 113 -3.96 -4.16 6.36
N VAL A 114 -4.27 -5.40 5.96
CA VAL A 114 -5.07 -5.69 4.76
C VAL A 114 -6.49 -5.14 4.87
N PHE A 115 -7.11 -5.12 6.06
CA PHE A 115 -8.44 -4.55 6.26
C PHE A 115 -8.48 -3.02 6.08
N ASN A 116 -7.33 -2.36 6.27
CA ASN A 116 -7.14 -0.94 5.96
C ASN A 116 -6.85 -0.70 4.47
N VAL A 117 -6.76 -1.75 3.65
CA VAL A 117 -6.29 -1.68 2.26
C VAL A 117 -4.95 -0.93 2.21
N ASN A 118 -4.05 -1.23 3.15
CA ASN A 118 -2.77 -0.53 3.29
C ASN A 118 -1.87 -0.84 2.09
N LEU A 119 -1.85 0.06 1.10
CA LEU A 119 -1.06 -0.09 -0.14
C LEU A 119 0.45 -0.13 0.07
N ASN A 120 0.95 0.17 1.28
CA ASN A 120 2.38 0.01 1.54
C ASN A 120 2.78 -1.46 1.68
N ILE A 121 1.85 -2.37 1.99
CA ILE A 121 2.14 -3.82 2.08
C ILE A 121 2.43 -4.44 0.71
N THR A 122 1.90 -3.86 -0.37
CA THR A 122 2.08 -4.40 -1.73
C THR A 122 3.34 -3.88 -2.43
N ALA A 123 4.05 -2.94 -1.80
CA ALA A 123 5.30 -2.38 -2.28
C ALA A 123 5.32 -2.08 -3.81
N PRO A 124 4.32 -1.34 -4.36
CA PRO A 124 4.22 -1.13 -5.80
C PRO A 124 5.46 -0.41 -6.39
N GLU A 125 6.21 0.32 -5.57
CA GLU A 125 7.49 0.93 -5.91
C GLU A 125 8.60 -0.09 -6.26
N CYS A 126 8.48 -1.35 -5.84
CA CYS A 126 9.38 -2.44 -6.24
C CYS A 126 9.08 -2.94 -7.67
N ILE A 127 7.96 -2.54 -8.28
CA ILE A 127 7.59 -2.93 -9.65
C ILE A 127 7.72 -1.71 -10.57
N PHE A 128 7.14 -0.60 -10.15
CA PHE A 128 7.04 0.64 -10.92
C PHE A 128 7.94 1.72 -10.31
N VAL A 129 8.56 2.55 -11.13
CA VAL A 129 9.31 3.71 -10.62
C VAL A 129 8.29 4.80 -10.24
N ILE A 130 7.89 4.81 -8.97
CA ILE A 130 6.94 5.78 -8.41
C ILE A 130 7.67 6.58 -7.35
N GLU A 131 7.72 7.90 -7.53
CA GLU A 131 8.26 8.82 -6.52
C GLU A 131 7.35 8.85 -5.28
N TYR A 132 7.95 8.93 -4.08
CA TYR A 132 7.21 9.05 -2.81
C TYR A 132 6.08 10.09 -2.85
N ARG A 133 6.34 11.29 -3.39
CA ARG A 133 5.36 12.37 -3.47
C ARG A 133 4.12 11.94 -4.28
N THR A 134 4.34 11.34 -5.43
CA THR A 134 3.27 10.85 -6.30
C THR A 134 2.48 9.72 -5.64
N LYS A 135 3.17 8.75 -5.03
CA LYS A 135 2.55 7.67 -4.25
C LYS A 135 1.65 8.25 -3.15
N TRP A 136 2.15 9.22 -2.39
CA TRP A 136 1.38 9.86 -1.32
C TRP A 136 0.11 10.54 -1.85
N TYR A 137 0.20 11.32 -2.93
CA TYR A 137 -0.99 11.95 -3.52
C TYR A 137 -2.01 10.92 -4.02
N ILE A 138 -1.56 9.83 -4.65
CA ILE A 138 -2.47 8.75 -5.09
C ILE A 138 -3.23 8.19 -3.89
N ILE A 139 -2.53 7.85 -2.80
CA ILE A 139 -3.14 7.27 -1.61
C ILE A 139 -4.13 8.25 -0.97
N GLN A 140 -3.74 9.51 -0.79
CA GLN A 140 -4.59 10.51 -0.12
C GLN A 140 -5.79 10.95 -0.96
N LEU A 141 -5.68 10.98 -2.29
CA LEU A 141 -6.77 11.38 -3.19
C LEU A 141 -7.73 10.23 -3.53
N THR A 142 -7.34 8.98 -3.31
CA THR A 142 -8.18 7.79 -3.53
C THR A 142 -9.59 7.89 -2.91
N PRO A 143 -9.77 8.25 -1.62
CA PRO A 143 -11.12 8.36 -1.04
C PRO A 143 -11.96 9.45 -1.72
N ILE A 144 -11.35 10.59 -2.05
CA ILE A 144 -12.03 11.70 -2.74
C ILE A 144 -12.50 11.26 -4.13
N PHE A 145 -11.65 10.53 -4.85
CA PHE A 145 -11.98 9.97 -6.15
C PHE A 145 -13.18 9.00 -6.07
N ILE A 146 -13.19 8.08 -5.10
CA ILE A 146 -14.29 7.13 -4.90
C ILE A 146 -15.61 7.86 -4.59
N ILE A 147 -15.57 8.87 -3.71
CA ILE A 147 -16.74 9.68 -3.37
C ILE A 147 -17.25 10.43 -4.61
N ALA A 148 -16.35 11.04 -5.39
CA ALA A 148 -16.73 11.76 -6.61
C ALA A 148 -17.42 10.84 -7.63
N VAL A 149 -16.89 9.64 -7.86
CA VAL A 149 -17.51 8.64 -8.75
C VAL A 149 -18.88 8.20 -8.22
N PHE A 150 -18.99 7.94 -6.90
CA PHE A 150 -20.26 7.57 -6.27
C PHE A 150 -21.33 8.66 -6.41
N CYS A 151 -20.96 9.92 -6.16
CA CYS A 151 -21.84 11.08 -6.34
C CYS A 151 -22.25 11.24 -7.81
N ALA A 152 -21.31 11.15 -8.75
CA ALA A 152 -21.59 11.24 -10.17
C ALA A 152 -22.59 10.17 -10.64
N MET A 153 -22.43 8.92 -10.19
CA MET A 153 -23.38 7.84 -10.49
C MET A 153 -24.79 8.12 -9.95
N HIS A 154 -24.89 8.68 -8.73
CA HIS A 154 -26.19 9.03 -8.15
C HIS A 154 -26.86 10.18 -8.90
N VAL A 155 -26.09 11.22 -9.23
CA VAL A 155 -26.56 12.36 -10.02
C VAL A 155 -27.02 11.90 -11.41
N ALA A 156 -26.24 11.08 -12.11
CA ALA A 156 -26.65 10.50 -13.39
C ALA A 156 -27.95 9.70 -13.25
N LYS A 157 -28.08 8.88 -12.21
CA LYS A 157 -29.32 8.12 -11.94
C LYS A 157 -30.52 9.00 -11.63
N LEU A 158 -30.33 10.17 -11.02
CA LEU A 158 -31.40 11.15 -10.79
C LEU A 158 -31.86 11.78 -12.11
N PHE A 159 -30.94 12.08 -13.03
CA PHE A 159 -31.26 12.66 -14.34
C PHE A 159 -31.83 11.63 -15.35
N HIS A 160 -31.51 10.35 -15.19
CA HIS A 160 -32.06 9.25 -16.01
C HIS A 160 -33.36 8.65 -15.45
N LYS A 161 -33.95 9.27 -14.42
CA LYS A 161 -35.25 8.90 -13.83
C LYS A 161 -36.34 9.85 -14.30
#